data_AF-A0A921V148-F1
#
_entry.id   AF-A0A921V148-F1
#
_cell.length_a   1.000
_cell.length_b   1.000
_cell.length_c   1.000
_cell.angle_alpha   90.00
_cell.angle_beta   90.00
_cell.angle_gamma   90.00
#
_symmetry.space_group_name_H-M   'P 1'
#
loop_
_entity.id
_entity.type
_entity.pdbx_description
1 polymer ?
#
loop_
_entity_poly.entity_id
_entity_poly.type
_entity_poly.pdbx_seq_one_letter_code
_entity_poly.pdbx_strand_id
1 'polypeptide(L)'
;MASLLFVPRPTRSACAKTGPSATHKPRRVSITCGPRDNRGPLQRGRSLSTEAILAIQSLKRLTSADRSPAAATAAAATALGRLLKADLVAAMAELQRQGHWSLALAVLHVARAEPWYRPDPALYATFVSSAPTSSPSGEAEAAVDALVEAFLEEKARGGGFVDGEEDVYKLTRLLRALVAKARGRAAWKVYEAAVRKGGLDVDEYVYRVMARGMKRLGLHEEAAEVEADFAEWEATVSPPARDVLDEMRARDESKTTASAT
;
A
#
# COMPACT_ATOMS: atom_id res chain seq x y z
N MET A 1 -11.45 -15.56 -64.43
CA MET A 1 -12.17 -14.34 -64.01
C MET A 1 -11.30 -13.68 -62.95
N ALA A 2 -10.38 -12.80 -63.37
CA ALA A 2 -10.49 -11.34 -63.25
C ALA A 2 -10.18 -10.86 -61.82
N SER A 3 -9.41 -9.82 -61.53
CA SER A 3 -8.71 -8.84 -62.34
C SER A 3 -7.74 -8.07 -61.43
N LEU A 4 -6.53 -7.85 -61.95
CA LEU A 4 -5.78 -6.60 -61.96
C LEU A 4 -5.83 -5.68 -60.73
N LEU A 5 -4.66 -5.61 -60.08
CA LEU A 5 -4.14 -4.49 -59.30
C LEU A 5 -4.42 -3.15 -59.98
N PHE A 6 -5.20 -2.29 -59.33
CA PHE A 6 -5.40 -0.90 -59.76
C PHE A 6 -4.47 0.02 -58.96
N VAL A 7 -3.34 0.35 -59.58
CA VAL A 7 -2.43 1.41 -59.14
C VAL A 7 -2.94 2.74 -59.74
N PRO A 8 -3.25 3.77 -58.94
CA PRO A 8 -3.59 5.07 -59.50
C PRO A 8 -2.33 5.77 -60.05
N ARG A 9 -2.38 6.10 -61.35
CA ARG A 9 -1.42 6.98 -62.03
C ARG A 9 -1.59 8.43 -61.56
N PRO A 10 -0.53 9.13 -61.12
CA PRO A 10 -0.54 10.58 -61.09
C PRO A 10 -0.28 11.15 -62.49
N THR A 11 -1.09 12.14 -62.85
CA THR A 11 -1.05 12.94 -64.07
C THR A 11 0.27 13.68 -64.23
N ARG A 12 0.84 13.64 -65.43
CA ARG A 12 2.00 14.45 -65.85
C ARG A 12 1.66 15.94 -65.76
N SER A 13 2.30 16.64 -64.83
CA SER A 13 2.39 18.10 -64.81
C SER A 13 3.70 18.55 -65.48
N ALA A 14 3.64 19.70 -66.14
CA ALA A 14 4.58 20.17 -67.13
C ALA A 14 5.95 20.62 -66.57
N CYS A 15 6.95 20.44 -67.44
CA CYS A 15 8.31 20.98 -67.48
C CYS A 15 8.62 22.14 -66.49
N ALA A 16 9.38 21.84 -65.44
CA ALA A 16 10.03 22.85 -64.61
C ALA A 16 11.37 23.27 -65.24
N LYS A 17 11.48 24.55 -65.58
CA LYS A 17 12.72 25.20 -65.99
C LYS A 17 13.71 25.21 -64.81
N THR A 18 14.94 24.79 -65.06
CA THR A 18 16.07 24.82 -64.12
C THR A 18 16.47 26.27 -63.83
N GLY A 19 16.08 26.78 -62.67
CA GLY A 19 16.66 27.97 -62.03
C GLY A 19 17.82 27.59 -61.11
N PRO A 20 18.76 28.51 -60.82
CA PRO A 20 20.03 28.16 -60.19
C PRO A 20 19.85 27.71 -58.73
N SER A 21 20.64 26.70 -58.37
CA SER A 21 20.77 26.09 -57.05
C SER A 21 20.91 27.13 -55.93
N ALA A 22 19.83 27.35 -55.18
CA ALA A 22 19.89 28.04 -53.90
C ALA A 22 20.33 27.03 -52.85
N THR A 23 21.61 27.07 -52.48
CA THR A 23 22.17 26.30 -51.38
C THR A 23 21.42 26.61 -50.08
N HIS A 24 20.50 25.73 -49.67
CA HIS A 24 19.80 25.87 -48.41
C HIS A 24 20.77 25.48 -47.28
N LYS A 25 21.54 26.45 -46.76
CA LYS A 25 22.31 26.23 -45.53
C LYS A 25 21.32 25.86 -44.42
N PRO A 26 21.53 24.76 -43.67
CA PRO A 26 20.69 24.48 -42.52
C PRO A 26 20.90 25.60 -41.51
N ARG A 27 19.84 26.37 -41.24
CA ARG A 27 19.84 27.34 -40.15
C ARG A 27 20.10 26.57 -38.87
N ARG A 28 21.25 26.78 -38.23
CA ARG A 28 21.49 26.31 -36.86
C ARG A 28 20.47 27.02 -35.99
N VAL A 29 19.44 26.30 -35.56
CA VAL A 29 18.52 26.80 -34.55
C VAL A 29 19.33 26.82 -33.26
N SER A 30 19.71 28.00 -32.78
CA SER A 30 20.30 28.11 -31.45
C SER A 30 19.20 27.80 -30.44
N ILE A 31 19.25 26.63 -29.82
CA ILE A 31 18.41 26.35 -28.66
C ILE A 31 18.98 27.17 -27.51
N THR A 32 18.40 28.33 -27.27
CA THR A 32 18.79 29.19 -26.15
C THR A 32 18.13 28.65 -24.89
N CYS A 33 18.87 27.87 -24.10
CA CYS A 33 18.45 27.51 -22.75
C CYS A 33 18.60 28.76 -21.86
N GLY A 34 17.50 29.51 -21.66
CA GLY A 34 17.48 30.58 -20.66
C GLY A 34 17.67 30.02 -19.23
N PRO A 35 18.18 30.82 -18.28
CA PRO A 35 18.33 30.39 -16.90
C PRO A 35 16.99 29.86 -16.36
N ARG A 36 16.97 28.62 -15.83
CA ARG A 36 15.76 27.94 -15.32
C ARG A 36 15.31 28.50 -13.96
N ASP A 37 15.80 29.68 -13.60
CA ASP A 37 15.95 30.14 -12.22
C ASP A 37 14.72 30.93 -11.73
N ASN A 38 13.72 31.12 -12.58
CA ASN A 38 12.43 31.73 -12.22
C ASN A 38 11.35 30.69 -11.85
N ARG A 39 11.73 29.43 -11.64
CA ARG A 39 10.86 28.52 -10.89
C ARG A 39 10.96 28.93 -9.43
N GLY A 40 9.93 29.63 -8.94
CA GLY A 40 9.72 29.77 -7.49
C GLY A 40 9.87 28.39 -6.82
N PRO A 41 10.19 28.34 -5.51
CA PRO A 41 10.58 27.10 -4.85
C PRO A 41 9.59 25.99 -5.21
N LEU A 42 10.09 24.94 -5.86
CA LEU A 42 9.33 23.74 -6.30
C LEU A 42 8.67 22.98 -5.13
N GLN A 43 8.75 23.55 -3.93
CA GLN A 43 8.45 23.00 -2.61
C GLN A 43 6.97 23.13 -2.23
N ARG A 44 6.18 24.03 -2.85
CA ARG A 44 4.74 24.10 -2.57
C ARG A 44 4.01 22.99 -3.32
N GLY A 45 3.90 21.82 -2.69
CA GLY A 45 3.05 20.71 -3.14
C GLY A 45 3.76 19.45 -3.63
N ARG A 46 5.10 19.34 -3.51
CA ARG A 46 5.81 18.07 -3.74
C ARG A 46 5.92 17.29 -2.44
N SER A 47 5.46 16.05 -2.45
CA SER A 47 5.61 15.10 -1.34
C SER A 47 7.05 14.58 -1.16
N LEU A 48 7.97 14.90 -2.09
CA LEU A 48 9.35 14.42 -2.11
C LEU A 48 10.35 15.57 -2.02
N SER A 49 11.30 15.45 -1.10
CA SER A 49 12.47 16.33 -1.02
C SER A 49 13.44 16.07 -2.19
N THR A 50 14.35 17.02 -2.42
CA THR A 50 15.41 16.85 -3.42
C THR A 50 16.31 15.65 -3.08
N GLU A 51 16.58 15.41 -1.80
CA GLU A 51 17.40 14.28 -1.34
C GLU A 51 16.72 12.95 -1.64
N ALA A 52 15.43 12.82 -1.32
CA ALA A 52 14.64 11.64 -1.65
C ALA A 52 14.65 11.37 -3.16
N ILE A 53 14.48 12.41 -3.99
CA ILE A 53 14.50 12.27 -5.46
C ILE A 53 15.85 11.75 -5.94
N LEU A 54 16.96 12.32 -5.48
CA LEU A 54 18.30 11.91 -5.89
C LEU A 54 18.63 10.49 -5.41
N ALA A 55 18.23 10.13 -4.20
CA ALA A 55 18.41 8.79 -3.64
C ALA A 55 17.67 7.72 -4.45
N ILE A 56 16.40 7.97 -4.82
CA ILE A 56 15.62 7.07 -5.68
C ILE A 56 16.28 6.92 -7.05
N GLN A 57 16.72 8.02 -7.66
CA GLN A 57 17.41 7.98 -8.95
C GLN A 57 18.73 7.20 -8.87
N SER A 58 19.49 7.39 -7.80
CA SER A 58 20.72 6.64 -7.54
C SER A 58 20.44 5.15 -7.40
N LEU A 59 19.45 4.77 -6.58
CA LEU A 59 19.05 3.37 -6.40
C LEU A 59 18.65 2.70 -7.73
N LYS A 60 17.83 3.37 -8.54
CA LYS A 60 17.40 2.85 -9.85
C LYS A 60 18.57 2.69 -10.83
N ARG A 61 19.56 3.57 -10.76
CA ARG A 61 20.78 3.46 -11.59
C ARG A 61 21.66 2.30 -11.13
N LEU A 62 21.90 2.15 -9.83
CA LEU A 62 22.72 1.08 -9.27
C LEU A 62 22.13 -0.32 -9.56
N THR A 63 20.80 -0.43 -9.56
CA THR A 63 20.08 -1.69 -9.84
C THR A 63 19.70 -1.88 -11.31
N SER A 64 20.20 -1.02 -12.21
CA SER A 64 19.85 -1.10 -13.63
C SER A 64 20.46 -2.32 -14.34
N ALA A 65 21.67 -2.71 -13.93
CA ALA A 65 22.40 -3.85 -14.50
C ALA A 65 22.12 -5.17 -13.76
N ASP A 66 21.86 -5.11 -12.46
CA ASP A 66 21.52 -6.27 -11.63
C ASP A 66 20.31 -5.95 -10.75
N ARG A 67 19.24 -6.74 -10.91
CA ARG A 67 17.98 -6.62 -10.16
C ARG A 67 17.79 -7.72 -9.13
N SER A 68 18.83 -8.52 -8.85
CA SER A 68 18.78 -9.53 -7.82
C SER A 68 18.43 -8.92 -6.46
N PRO A 69 17.72 -9.64 -5.58
CA PRO A 69 17.36 -9.13 -4.25
C PRO A 69 18.58 -8.67 -3.44
N ALA A 70 19.69 -9.40 -3.52
CA ALA A 70 20.92 -9.06 -2.82
C ALA A 70 21.53 -7.73 -3.33
N ALA A 71 21.61 -7.54 -4.65
CA ALA A 71 22.09 -6.29 -5.23
C ALA A 71 21.16 -5.12 -4.91
N ALA A 72 19.84 -5.34 -4.95
CA ALA A 72 18.86 -4.32 -4.59
C ALA A 72 19.01 -3.85 -3.14
N THR A 73 19.18 -4.78 -2.19
CA THR A 73 19.39 -4.44 -0.77
C THR A 73 20.71 -3.70 -0.55
N ALA A 74 21.80 -4.14 -1.17
CA ALA A 74 23.09 -3.45 -1.07
C ALA A 74 23.05 -2.03 -1.67
N ALA A 75 22.41 -1.88 -2.83
CA ALA A 75 22.21 -0.58 -3.46
C ALA A 75 21.29 0.32 -2.62
N ALA A 76 20.24 -0.24 -2.01
CA ALA A 76 19.34 0.50 -1.13
C ALA A 76 20.07 1.01 0.12
N ALA A 77 20.88 0.16 0.77
CA ALA A 77 21.68 0.58 1.91
C ALA A 77 22.66 1.70 1.55
N THR A 78 23.30 1.60 0.37
CA THR A 78 24.25 2.60 -0.13
C THR A 78 23.57 3.94 -0.46
N ALA A 79 22.41 3.90 -1.13
CA ALA A 79 21.74 5.11 -1.61
C ALA A 79 20.81 5.75 -0.57
N LEU A 80 20.26 4.98 0.37
CA LEU A 80 19.22 5.44 1.30
C LEU A 80 19.59 5.39 2.78
N GLY A 81 20.70 4.75 3.17
CA GLY A 81 21.05 4.54 4.59
C GLY A 81 21.42 5.79 5.40
N ARG A 82 21.32 6.98 4.82
CA ARG A 82 21.52 8.27 5.51
C ARG A 82 20.31 9.20 5.41
N LEU A 83 19.23 8.77 4.76
CA LEU A 83 18.04 9.59 4.61
C LEU A 83 17.33 9.70 5.97
N LEU A 84 16.77 10.87 6.21
CA LEU A 84 15.87 11.07 7.35
C LEU A 84 14.63 10.19 7.20
N LYS A 85 13.98 9.87 8.33
CA LYS A 85 12.73 9.10 8.38
C LYS A 85 11.71 9.54 7.31
N ALA A 86 11.45 10.85 7.22
CA ALA A 86 10.46 11.40 6.30
C ALA A 86 10.83 11.11 4.84
N ASP A 87 12.10 11.27 4.47
CA ASP A 87 12.59 11.04 3.11
C ASP A 87 12.62 9.55 2.76
N LEU A 88 12.96 8.69 3.72
CA LEU A 88 12.96 7.25 3.51
C LEU A 88 11.53 6.72 3.30
N VAL A 89 10.57 7.18 4.11
CA VAL A 89 9.14 6.86 3.93
C VAL A 89 8.61 7.39 2.60
N ALA A 90 8.96 8.63 2.22
CA ALA A 90 8.54 9.21 0.95
C ALA A 90 9.17 8.46 -0.24
N ALA A 91 10.42 8.01 -0.12
CA ALA A 91 11.09 7.21 -1.14
C ALA A 91 10.43 5.84 -1.35
N MET A 92 10.04 5.15 -0.27
CA MET A 92 9.25 3.92 -0.36
C MET A 92 7.93 4.15 -1.13
N ALA A 93 7.18 5.18 -0.73
CA ALA A 93 5.90 5.50 -1.36
C ALA A 93 6.05 5.84 -2.85
N GLU A 94 7.11 6.58 -3.23
CA GLU A 94 7.35 6.92 -4.63
C GLU A 94 7.79 5.70 -5.47
N LEU A 95 8.60 4.79 -4.90
CA LEU A 95 8.95 3.54 -5.57
C LEU A 95 7.72 2.66 -5.79
N GLN A 96 6.83 2.54 -4.80
CA GLN A 96 5.54 1.85 -4.93
C GLN A 96 4.68 2.49 -6.03
N ARG A 97 4.58 3.83 -6.05
CA ARG A 97 3.82 4.59 -7.07
C ARG A 97 4.36 4.36 -8.50
N GLN A 98 5.67 4.19 -8.64
CA GLN A 98 6.32 3.88 -9.92
C GLN A 98 6.24 2.39 -10.32
N GLY A 99 5.67 1.52 -9.47
CA GLY A 99 5.61 0.07 -9.71
C GLY A 99 6.94 -0.66 -9.45
N HIS A 100 7.91 0.00 -8.82
CA HIS A 100 9.18 -0.61 -8.42
C HIS A 100 9.05 -1.29 -7.06
N TRP A 101 8.13 -2.26 -6.96
CA TRP A 101 7.76 -2.88 -5.68
C TRP A 101 8.91 -3.63 -4.99
N SER A 102 9.75 -4.35 -5.75
CA SER A 102 10.94 -5.03 -5.21
C SER A 102 11.97 -4.06 -4.64
N LEU A 103 12.16 -2.91 -5.28
CA LEU A 103 13.03 -1.85 -4.75
C LEU A 103 12.41 -1.23 -3.49
N ALA A 104 11.09 -1.02 -3.46
CA ALA A 104 10.42 -0.53 -2.26
C ALA A 104 10.63 -1.50 -1.07
N LEU A 105 10.58 -2.82 -1.30
CA LEU A 105 10.88 -3.82 -0.26
C LEU A 105 12.32 -3.74 0.22
N ALA A 106 13.28 -3.53 -0.68
CA ALA A 106 14.68 -3.30 -0.31
C ALA A 106 14.84 -2.05 0.57
N VAL A 107 14.11 -0.97 0.27
CA VAL A 107 14.09 0.23 1.12
C VAL A 107 13.42 -0.03 2.47
N LEU A 108 12.36 -0.84 2.54
CA LEU A 108 11.76 -1.27 3.80
C LEU A 108 12.77 -2.06 4.66
N HIS A 109 13.60 -2.90 4.04
CA HIS A 109 14.66 -3.61 4.77
C HIS A 109 15.68 -2.64 5.39
N VAL A 110 16.06 -1.58 4.67
CA VAL A 110 16.89 -0.50 5.24
C VAL A 110 16.15 0.20 6.38
N ALA A 111 14.87 0.54 6.18
CA ALA A 111 14.04 1.18 7.22
C ALA A 111 13.99 0.36 8.51
N ARG A 112 13.86 -0.97 8.41
CA ARG A 112 13.79 -1.88 9.56
C ARG A 112 15.06 -1.87 10.43
N ALA A 113 16.20 -1.48 9.86
CA ALA A 113 17.45 -1.33 10.61
C ALA A 113 17.57 0.04 11.32
N GLU A 114 16.69 0.99 11.02
CA GLU A 114 16.75 2.33 11.59
C GLU A 114 16.21 2.38 13.02
N PRO A 115 16.83 3.16 13.94
CA PRO A 115 16.41 3.22 15.35
C PRO A 115 14.97 3.72 15.57
N TRP A 116 14.46 4.52 14.62
CA TRP A 116 13.12 5.09 14.70
C TRP A 116 12.02 4.14 14.19
N TYR A 117 12.39 3.01 13.59
CA TYR A 117 11.43 2.09 12.99
C TYR A 117 10.58 1.39 14.04
N ARG A 118 9.28 1.33 13.76
CA ARG A 118 8.29 0.54 14.50
C ARG A 118 7.35 -0.11 13.48
N PRO A 119 6.97 -1.38 13.66
CA PRO A 119 6.02 -2.04 12.75
C PRO A 119 4.67 -1.33 12.76
N ASP A 120 4.31 -0.72 11.63
CA ASP A 120 3.07 0.05 11.46
C ASP A 120 2.13 -0.63 10.46
N PRO A 121 0.93 -1.09 10.88
CA PRO A 121 -0.03 -1.72 9.97
C PRO A 121 -0.33 -0.88 8.71
N ALA A 122 -0.35 0.46 8.81
CA ALA A 122 -0.61 1.32 7.66
C ALA A 122 0.51 1.27 6.61
N LEU A 123 1.76 1.19 7.04
CA LEU A 123 2.91 1.03 6.15
C LEU A 123 2.83 -0.31 5.42
N TYR A 124 2.55 -1.39 6.14
CA TYR A 124 2.40 -2.71 5.53
C TYR A 124 1.21 -2.76 4.57
N ALA A 125 0.11 -2.07 4.87
CA ALA A 125 -1.03 -1.97 3.98
C ALA A 125 -0.68 -1.31 2.63
N THR A 126 0.25 -0.34 2.58
CA THR A 126 0.69 0.25 1.30
C THR A 126 1.50 -0.75 0.47
N PHE A 127 2.33 -1.58 1.11
CA PHE A 127 3.06 -2.65 0.44
C PHE A 127 2.14 -3.71 -0.14
N VAL A 128 1.17 -4.18 0.65
CA VAL A 128 0.16 -5.14 0.18
C VAL A 128 -0.63 -4.54 -0.99
N SER A 129 -1.10 -3.29 -0.86
CA SER A 129 -1.91 -2.64 -1.89
C SER A 129 -1.16 -2.47 -3.21
N SER A 130 0.13 -2.10 -3.13
CA SER A 130 0.99 -1.88 -4.30
C SER A 130 1.64 -3.15 -4.87
N ALA A 131 1.46 -4.30 -4.21
CA ALA A 131 1.97 -5.57 -4.69
C ALA A 131 1.39 -5.89 -6.08
N PRO A 132 2.18 -6.48 -7.00
CA PRO A 132 1.69 -6.96 -8.28
C PRO A 132 0.49 -7.91 -8.09
N THR A 133 -0.57 -7.75 -8.89
CA THR A 133 -1.82 -8.55 -8.76
C THR A 133 -1.64 -10.00 -9.21
N SER A 134 -0.65 -10.27 -10.05
CA SER A 134 -0.30 -11.61 -10.51
C SER A 134 1.15 -11.62 -10.92
N SER A 135 1.96 -12.46 -10.29
CA SER A 135 3.27 -12.83 -10.84
C SER A 135 3.14 -14.15 -11.59
N PRO A 136 3.77 -14.35 -12.76
CA PRO A 136 3.72 -15.63 -13.49
C PRO A 136 4.13 -16.84 -12.63
N SER A 137 4.95 -16.60 -11.61
CA SER A 137 5.53 -17.60 -10.71
C SER A 137 4.91 -17.62 -9.32
N GLY A 138 3.92 -16.78 -9.01
CA GLY A 138 3.38 -16.65 -7.65
C GLY A 138 4.33 -15.97 -6.64
N GLU A 139 5.47 -15.45 -7.11
CA GLU A 139 6.50 -14.82 -6.27
C GLU A 139 6.00 -13.60 -5.51
N ALA A 140 5.13 -12.78 -6.12
CA ALA A 140 4.61 -11.58 -5.49
C ALA A 140 3.71 -11.94 -4.30
N GLU A 141 2.86 -12.96 -4.49
CA GLU A 141 1.96 -13.51 -3.49
C GLU A 141 2.74 -14.10 -2.31
N ALA A 142 3.76 -14.91 -2.60
CA ALA A 142 4.65 -15.46 -1.57
C ALA A 142 5.43 -14.37 -0.82
N ALA A 143 5.87 -13.32 -1.53
CA ALA A 143 6.54 -12.19 -0.92
C ALA A 143 5.59 -11.36 -0.02
N VAL A 144 4.31 -11.24 -0.37
CA VAL A 144 3.31 -10.61 0.52
C VAL A 144 3.11 -11.46 1.78
N ASP A 145 3.01 -12.77 1.67
CA ASP A 145 2.87 -13.64 2.83
C ASP A 145 4.10 -13.53 3.75
N ALA A 146 5.31 -13.64 3.19
CA ALA A 146 6.56 -13.49 3.95
C ALA A 146 6.67 -12.11 4.60
N LEU A 147 6.17 -11.06 3.94
CA LEU A 147 6.12 -9.71 4.50
C LEU A 147 5.20 -9.64 5.73
N VAL A 148 4.04 -10.29 5.68
CA VAL A 148 3.09 -10.34 6.81
C VAL A 148 3.63 -11.18 7.96
N GLU A 149 4.28 -12.31 7.69
CA GLU A 149 4.95 -13.09 8.74
C GLU A 149 6.00 -12.26 9.47
N ALA A 150 6.89 -11.60 8.71
CA ALA A 150 7.90 -10.74 9.30
C ALA A 150 7.29 -9.59 10.13
N PHE A 151 6.16 -9.01 9.67
CA PHE A 151 5.43 -8.01 10.44
C PHE A 151 4.95 -8.55 11.79
N LEU A 152 4.35 -9.74 11.80
CA LEU A 152 3.81 -10.37 13.00
C LEU A 152 4.92 -10.77 13.97
N GLU A 153 6.04 -11.30 13.47
CA GLU A 153 7.23 -11.58 14.27
C GLU A 153 7.81 -10.31 14.90
N GLU A 154 7.93 -9.22 14.13
CA GLU A 154 8.39 -7.93 14.63
C GLU A 154 7.45 -7.37 15.71
N LYS A 155 6.13 -7.46 15.50
CA LYS A 155 5.12 -7.08 16.50
C LYS A 155 5.24 -7.91 17.78
N ALA A 156 5.32 -9.24 17.65
CA ALA A 156 5.47 -10.14 18.79
C ALA A 156 6.74 -9.83 19.62
N ARG A 157 7.88 -9.57 18.96
CA ARG A 157 9.12 -9.15 19.65
C ARG A 157 9.00 -7.79 20.34
N GLY A 158 8.15 -6.92 19.81
CA GLY A 158 7.90 -5.57 20.33
C GLY A 158 6.83 -5.47 21.41
N GLY A 159 6.29 -6.59 21.92
CA GLY A 159 5.23 -6.60 22.94
C GLY A 159 3.84 -6.99 22.42
N GLY A 160 3.71 -7.32 21.14
CA GLY A 160 2.45 -7.73 20.52
C GLY A 160 1.60 -6.55 20.06
N PHE A 161 0.30 -6.80 19.90
CA PHE A 161 -0.71 -5.76 19.69
C PHE A 161 -1.25 -5.37 21.05
N VAL A 162 -1.19 -4.09 21.40
CA VAL A 162 -1.59 -3.59 22.71
C VAL A 162 -2.82 -2.69 22.54
N ASP A 163 -3.87 -2.99 23.28
CA ASP A 163 -5.08 -2.19 23.29
C ASP A 163 -4.82 -0.76 23.78
N GLY A 164 -5.44 0.22 23.14
CA GLY A 164 -5.21 1.66 23.38
C GLY A 164 -3.91 2.24 22.79
N GLU A 165 -2.92 1.42 22.41
CA GLU A 165 -1.72 1.88 21.69
C GLU A 165 -1.85 1.70 20.16
N GLU A 166 -2.53 0.64 19.73
CA GLU A 166 -2.72 0.36 18.32
C GLU A 166 -3.84 1.20 17.71
N ASP A 167 -3.59 1.69 16.49
CA ASP A 167 -4.60 2.39 15.71
C ASP A 167 -5.43 1.37 14.92
N VAL A 168 -6.65 1.12 15.39
CA VAL A 168 -7.61 0.18 14.78
C VAL A 168 -7.86 0.50 13.31
N TYR A 169 -7.84 1.77 12.90
CA TYR A 169 -8.02 2.13 11.48
C TYR A 169 -6.84 1.66 10.63
N LYS A 170 -5.62 1.75 11.15
CA LYS A 170 -4.42 1.26 10.44
C LYS A 170 -4.45 -0.25 10.30
N LEU A 171 -4.83 -0.97 11.37
CA LEU A 171 -5.02 -2.43 11.33
C LEU A 171 -6.09 -2.82 10.29
N THR A 172 -7.24 -2.16 10.35
CA THR A 172 -8.33 -2.35 9.40
C THR A 172 -7.87 -2.15 7.96
N ARG A 173 -7.05 -1.12 7.72
CA ARG A 173 -6.49 -0.84 6.39
C ARG A 173 -5.62 -1.99 5.89
N LEU A 174 -4.81 -2.60 6.75
CA LEU A 174 -4.00 -3.79 6.41
C LEU A 174 -4.89 -5.00 6.10
N LEU A 175 -5.85 -5.31 6.97
CA LEU A 175 -6.79 -6.42 6.77
C LEU A 175 -7.55 -6.29 5.45
N ARG A 176 -8.06 -5.09 5.17
CA ARG A 176 -8.74 -4.79 3.89
C ARG A 176 -7.82 -4.98 2.69
N ALA A 177 -6.57 -4.52 2.77
CA ALA A 177 -5.61 -4.67 1.69
C ALA A 177 -5.31 -6.14 1.40
N LEU A 178 -5.14 -6.96 2.44
CA LEU A 178 -4.89 -8.40 2.31
C LEU A 178 -6.08 -9.13 1.70
N VAL A 179 -7.29 -8.84 2.19
CA VAL A 179 -8.54 -9.39 1.63
C VAL A 179 -8.71 -8.98 0.17
N ALA A 180 -8.37 -7.74 -0.20
CA ALA A 180 -8.44 -7.26 -1.59
C ALA A 180 -7.42 -7.94 -2.51
N LYS A 181 -6.26 -8.35 -1.98
CA LYS A 181 -5.22 -9.12 -2.70
C LYS A 181 -5.41 -10.64 -2.61
N ALA A 182 -6.60 -11.08 -2.20
CA ALA A 182 -6.93 -12.50 -2.00
C ALA A 182 -5.95 -13.25 -1.08
N ARG A 183 -5.29 -12.54 -0.15
CA ARG A 183 -4.41 -13.14 0.86
C ARG A 183 -5.18 -13.47 2.13
N GLY A 184 -6.19 -14.33 2.00
CA GLY A 184 -7.12 -14.67 3.09
C GLY A 184 -6.41 -15.27 4.32
N ARG A 185 -5.48 -16.19 4.10
CA ARG A 185 -4.68 -16.82 5.17
C ARG A 185 -3.83 -15.80 5.93
N ALA A 186 -3.19 -14.86 5.22
CA ALA A 186 -2.41 -13.81 5.85
C ALA A 186 -3.31 -12.81 6.61
N ALA A 187 -4.47 -12.45 6.06
CA ALA A 187 -5.44 -11.61 6.75
C ALA A 187 -5.94 -12.26 8.04
N TRP A 188 -6.24 -13.57 8.00
CA TRP A 188 -6.64 -14.33 9.18
C TRP A 188 -5.55 -14.31 10.26
N LYS A 189 -4.29 -14.57 9.91
CA LYS A 189 -3.18 -14.52 10.88
C LYS A 189 -3.04 -13.16 11.56
N VAL A 190 -3.23 -12.07 10.81
CA VAL A 190 -3.21 -10.72 11.38
C VAL A 190 -4.38 -10.50 12.34
N TYR A 191 -5.60 -10.90 11.94
CA TYR A 191 -6.78 -10.81 12.80
C TYR A 191 -6.65 -11.65 14.07
N GLU A 192 -6.22 -12.90 13.93
CA GLU A 192 -6.01 -13.82 15.05
C GLU A 192 -4.95 -13.29 16.02
N ALA A 193 -3.83 -12.78 15.51
CA ALA A 193 -2.77 -12.23 16.34
C ALA A 193 -3.18 -10.93 17.05
N ALA A 194 -3.89 -10.03 16.37
CA ALA A 194 -4.24 -8.73 16.92
C ALA A 194 -5.49 -8.77 17.82
N VAL A 195 -6.57 -9.38 17.34
CA VAL A 195 -7.88 -9.33 18.00
C VAL A 195 -8.02 -10.50 18.99
N ARG A 196 -7.85 -11.74 18.51
CA ARG A 196 -8.10 -12.94 19.35
C ARG A 196 -7.03 -13.16 20.41
N LYS A 197 -5.76 -13.10 20.02
CA LYS A 197 -4.62 -13.32 20.93
C LYS A 197 -4.13 -12.04 21.58
N GLY A 198 -4.16 -10.93 20.85
CA GLY A 198 -3.73 -9.62 21.33
C GLY A 198 -4.78 -8.91 22.18
N GLY A 199 -6.06 -9.31 22.11
CA GLY A 199 -7.13 -8.68 22.85
C GLY A 199 -7.39 -7.23 22.46
N LEU A 200 -7.02 -6.83 21.23
CA LEU A 200 -7.25 -5.48 20.74
C LEU A 200 -8.75 -5.25 20.56
N ASP A 201 -9.29 -4.19 21.19
CA ASP A 201 -10.68 -3.80 21.00
C ASP A 201 -10.85 -3.21 19.59
N VAL A 202 -11.78 -3.79 18.82
CA VAL A 202 -12.03 -3.42 17.43
C VAL A 202 -13.49 -3.07 17.21
N ASP A 203 -13.75 -2.28 16.18
CA ASP A 203 -15.11 -1.87 15.83
C ASP A 203 -15.86 -2.95 15.02
N GLU A 204 -17.17 -2.78 14.93
CA GLU A 204 -18.08 -3.53 14.07
C GLU A 204 -17.55 -3.70 12.63
N TYR A 205 -16.83 -2.69 12.12
CA TYR A 205 -16.37 -2.67 10.75
C TYR A 205 -15.26 -3.70 10.49
N VAL A 206 -14.34 -3.92 11.44
CA VAL A 206 -13.31 -4.98 11.35
C VAL A 206 -13.96 -6.35 11.19
N TYR A 207 -14.92 -6.70 12.04
CA TYR A 207 -15.63 -7.98 11.97
C TYR A 207 -16.32 -8.18 10.62
N ARG A 208 -17.03 -7.15 10.13
CA ARG A 208 -17.70 -7.20 8.82
C ARG A 208 -16.73 -7.36 7.66
N VAL A 209 -15.59 -6.67 7.69
CA VAL A 209 -14.53 -6.82 6.67
C VAL A 209 -14.02 -8.25 6.65
N MET A 210 -13.74 -8.81 7.84
CA MET A 210 -13.16 -10.13 7.96
C MET A 210 -14.14 -11.24 7.63
N ALA A 211 -15.35 -11.27 8.22
CA ALA A 211 -16.35 -12.30 7.95
C ALA A 211 -16.71 -12.38 6.45
N ARG A 212 -17.00 -11.22 5.82
CA ARG A 212 -17.31 -11.16 4.38
C ARG A 212 -16.10 -11.50 3.52
N GLY A 213 -14.92 -11.03 3.93
CA GLY A 213 -13.65 -11.30 3.25
C GLY A 213 -13.34 -12.79 3.20
N MET A 214 -13.41 -13.47 4.35
CA MET A 214 -13.12 -14.89 4.49
C MET A 214 -14.12 -15.73 3.70
N LYS A 215 -15.44 -15.47 3.82
CA LYS A 215 -16.47 -16.16 3.03
C LYS A 215 -16.23 -16.06 1.52
N ARG A 216 -15.92 -14.85 1.03
CA ARG A 216 -15.64 -14.61 -0.39
C ARG A 216 -14.40 -15.35 -0.89
N LEU A 217 -13.42 -15.59 -0.02
CA LEU A 217 -12.18 -16.30 -0.34
C LEU A 217 -12.27 -17.81 -0.08
N GLY A 218 -13.44 -18.34 0.29
CA GLY A 218 -13.65 -19.77 0.56
C GLY A 218 -13.15 -20.25 1.93
N LEU A 219 -12.80 -19.32 2.82
CA LEU A 219 -12.32 -19.58 4.18
C LEU A 219 -13.51 -19.59 5.15
N HIS A 220 -14.37 -20.61 5.01
CA HIS A 220 -15.65 -20.65 5.71
C HIS A 220 -15.53 -20.92 7.21
N GLU A 221 -14.55 -21.70 7.63
CA GLU A 221 -14.29 -21.99 9.05
C GLU A 221 -13.84 -20.73 9.77
N GLU A 222 -12.85 -20.03 9.21
CA GLU A 222 -12.37 -18.76 9.76
C GLU A 222 -13.47 -17.69 9.74
N ALA A 223 -14.31 -17.67 8.71
CA ALA A 223 -15.45 -16.76 8.68
C ALA A 223 -16.44 -17.02 9.82
N ALA A 224 -16.71 -18.29 10.14
CA ALA A 224 -17.59 -18.66 11.24
C ALA A 224 -17.01 -18.25 12.60
N GLU A 225 -15.69 -18.35 12.78
CA GLU A 225 -15.01 -17.83 13.97
C GLU A 225 -15.17 -16.31 14.10
N VAL A 226 -14.96 -15.54 13.02
CA VAL A 226 -15.18 -14.08 13.07
C VAL A 226 -16.63 -13.73 13.40
N GLU A 227 -17.60 -14.49 12.89
CA GLU A 227 -19.02 -14.27 13.19
C GLU A 227 -19.37 -14.59 14.65
N ALA A 228 -18.72 -15.59 15.25
CA ALA A 228 -18.85 -15.87 16.67
C ALA A 228 -18.25 -14.73 17.52
N ASP A 229 -17.03 -14.28 17.18
CA ASP A 229 -16.38 -13.14 17.85
C ASP A 229 -17.24 -11.88 17.75
N PHE A 230 -17.85 -11.65 16.58
CA PHE A 230 -18.73 -10.50 16.36
C PHE A 230 -20.01 -10.57 17.21
N ALA A 231 -20.62 -11.75 17.34
CA ALA A 231 -21.81 -11.93 18.17
C ALA A 231 -21.50 -11.73 19.68
N GLU A 232 -20.32 -12.15 20.14
CA GLU A 232 -19.84 -11.91 21.50
C GLU A 232 -19.62 -10.41 21.77
N TRP A 233 -19.00 -9.71 20.81
CA TRP A 233 -18.82 -8.27 20.88
C TRP A 233 -20.17 -7.52 20.88
N GLU A 234 -21.12 -7.89 20.01
CA GLU A 234 -22.46 -7.30 19.97
C GLU A 234 -23.20 -7.46 21.30
N ALA A 235 -23.11 -8.64 21.93
CA ALA A 235 -23.71 -8.89 23.23
C ALA A 235 -23.09 -8.03 24.34
N THR A 236 -21.81 -7.67 24.22
CA THR A 236 -21.09 -6.84 25.19
C THR A 236 -21.40 -5.35 25.02
N VAL A 237 -21.47 -4.87 23.77
CA VAL A 237 -21.66 -3.44 23.45
C VAL A 237 -23.13 -3.02 23.44
N SER A 238 -24.04 -3.92 23.08
CA SER A 238 -25.47 -3.68 23.09
C SER A 238 -26.17 -4.79 23.88
N PRO A 239 -26.31 -4.63 25.22
CA PRO A 239 -27.08 -5.56 26.02
C PRO A 239 -28.46 -5.76 25.39
N PRO A 240 -28.98 -6.99 25.32
CA PRO A 240 -30.34 -7.25 24.89
C PRO A 240 -31.30 -6.27 25.56
N ALA A 241 -32.24 -5.69 24.81
CA ALA A 241 -33.21 -4.72 25.36
C ALA A 241 -33.98 -5.24 26.59
N ARG A 242 -34.03 -6.57 26.78
CA ARG A 242 -34.59 -7.22 27.97
C ARG A 242 -33.79 -6.90 29.23
N ASP A 243 -32.46 -6.91 29.16
CA ASP A 243 -31.60 -6.69 30.33
C ASP A 243 -31.72 -5.24 30.82
N VAL A 244 -31.83 -4.29 29.88
CA VAL A 244 -32.11 -2.87 30.19
C VAL A 244 -33.49 -2.70 30.84
N LEU A 245 -34.51 -3.40 30.35
CA LEU A 245 -35.87 -3.33 30.92
C LEU A 245 -35.96 -4.00 32.29
N ASP A 246 -35.24 -5.10 32.51
CA ASP A 246 -35.17 -5.78 33.80
C ASP A 246 -34.38 -4.95 34.83
N GLU A 247 -33.30 -4.27 34.42
CA GLU A 247 -32.61 -3.26 35.26
C GLU A 247 -33.53 -2.08 35.61
N MET A 248 -34.29 -1.56 34.64
CA MET A 248 -35.25 -0.49 34.88
C MET A 248 -36.34 -0.92 35.87
N ARG A 249 -36.88 -2.14 35.71
CA ARG A 249 -37.87 -2.72 36.64
C ARG A 249 -37.32 -2.89 38.05
N ALA A 250 -36.11 -3.43 38.19
CA ALA A 250 -35.44 -3.58 39.49
C ALA A 250 -35.17 -2.22 40.17
N ARG A 251 -34.87 -1.19 39.37
CA ARG A 251 -34.67 0.19 39.86
C ARG A 251 -35.98 0.85 40.29
N ASP A 252 -37.09 0.51 39.66
CA ASP A 252 -38.42 0.98 40.05
C ASP A 252 -38.90 0.27 41.33
N GLU A 253 -38.69 -1.03 41.46
CA GLU A 253 -39.03 -1.82 42.66
C GLU A 253 -38.27 -1.33 43.92
N SER A 254 -36.98 -1.01 43.76
CA SER A 254 -36.14 -0.44 44.83
C SER A 254 -36.53 0.98 45.23
N LYS A 255 -37.06 1.80 44.29
CA LYS A 255 -37.61 3.12 44.63
C LYS A 255 -38.94 3.02 45.38
N THR A 256 -39.83 2.13 44.98
CA THR A 256 -41.11 1.92 45.68
C THR A 256 -40.91 1.42 47.11
N THR A 257 -39.96 0.52 47.33
CA THR A 257 -39.64 0.00 48.67
C THR A 257 -38.99 1.04 49.57
N ALA A 258 -38.13 1.92 49.04
CA ALA A 258 -37.54 3.03 49.79
C ALA A 258 -38.54 4.14 50.17
N SER A 259 -39.65 4.27 49.44
CA SER A 259 -40.70 5.26 49.71
C SER A 259 -41.78 4.80 50.72
N ALA A 260 -41.77 3.51 51.08
CA ALA A 260 -42.77 2.89 51.95
C ALA A 260 -42.32 2.71 53.41
N THR A 261 -41.10 3.12 53.74
CA THR A 261 -40.52 3.23 55.09
C THR A 261 -40.38 4.68 55.50
#